data_AF-A0A502SXQ9-F1
#
_entry.id   AF-A0A502SXQ9-F1
#
_cell.length_a   1.000
_cell.length_b   1.000
_cell.length_c   1.000
_cell.angle_alpha   90.00
_cell.angle_beta   90.00
_cell.angle_gamma   90.00
#
_symmetry.space_group_name_H-M   'P 1'
#
loop_
_entity.id
_entity.type
_entity.pdbx_description
1 polymer ?
#
loop_
_entity_poly.entity_id
_entity_poly.type
_entity_poly.pdbx_seq_one_letter_code
_entity_poly.pdbx_strand_id
1 'polypeptide(L)' 'MHSRRGRFSLAALRSLIAERRKQAYFRFELKRMATDNPHLIDDIGLTRKEVEAEIAKLPFWQR' A
#
# COMPACT_ATOMS: atom_id res chain seq x y z
N MET A 1 3.87 -23.19 25.48
CA MET A 1 4.27 -24.06 24.35
C MET A 1 3.19 -24.01 23.27
N HIS A 2 3.63 -23.70 22.04
CA HIS A 2 3.04 -24.08 20.76
C HIS A 2 1.65 -23.54 20.37
N SER A 3 1.73 -22.37 19.72
CA SER A 3 1.18 -22.13 18.39
C SER A 3 -0.25 -22.60 18.13
N ARG A 4 -1.20 -21.68 18.32
CA ARG A 4 -2.47 -21.69 17.57
C ARG A 4 -2.15 -21.52 16.08
N ARG A 5 -1.73 -22.60 15.42
CA ARG A 5 -1.76 -22.72 13.96
C ARG A 5 -3.24 -22.75 13.57
N GLY A 6 -3.83 -21.56 13.52
CA GLY A 6 -5.17 -21.36 12.99
C GLY A 6 -5.17 -21.88 11.57
N ARG A 7 -6.12 -22.78 11.27
CA ARG A 7 -6.43 -23.16 9.89
C ARG A 7 -6.87 -21.88 9.19
N PHE A 8 -5.97 -21.19 8.50
CA PHE A 8 -6.34 -20.07 7.66
C PHE A 8 -7.29 -20.62 6.62
N SER A 9 -8.58 -20.30 6.75
CA SER A 9 -9.53 -20.63 5.69
C SER A 9 -9.07 -19.94 4.41
N LEU A 10 -9.30 -20.56 3.25
CA LEU A 10 -8.99 -19.94 1.96
C LEU A 10 -9.63 -18.54 1.83
N ALA A 11 -10.76 -18.31 2.50
CA ALA A 11 -11.40 -17.00 2.61
C ALA A 11 -10.56 -15.98 3.39
N ALA A 12 -9.97 -16.36 4.53
CA ALA A 12 -9.08 -15.49 5.30
C ALA A 12 -7.81 -15.15 4.51
N LEU A 13 -7.23 -16.12 3.80
CA LEU A 13 -6.06 -15.88 2.95
C LEU A 13 -6.40 -14.95 1.77
N ARG A 14 -7.55 -15.16 1.11
CA ARG A 14 -8.03 -14.28 0.04
C ARG A 14 -8.28 -12.86 0.53
N SER A 15 -8.86 -12.70 1.72
CA SER A 15 -9.09 -11.39 2.32
C SER A 15 -7.77 -10.68 2.62
N LEU A 16 -6.78 -11.39 3.17
CA LEU A 16 -5.44 -10.84 3.39
C LEU A 16 -4.77 -10.39 2.08
N ILE A 17 -4.87 -11.19 1.02
CA ILE A 17 -4.34 -10.84 -0.30
C ILE A 17 -5.08 -9.62 -0.88
N ALA A 18 -6.41 -9.55 -0.72
CA ALA A 18 -7.21 -8.42 -1.17
C ALA A 18 -6.81 -7.12 -0.45
N GLU A 19 -6.61 -7.17 0.88
CA GLU A 19 -6.14 -6.03 1.66
C GLU A 19 -4.74 -5.58 1.23
N ARG A 20 -3.83 -6.54 0.97
CA ARG A 20 -2.50 -6.22 0.43
C ARG A 20 -2.57 -5.60 -0.96
N ARG A 21 -3.48 -6.05 -1.83
CA ARG A 21 -3.72 -5.46 -3.15
C ARG A 21 -4.28 -4.04 -3.05
N LYS A 22 -5.21 -3.77 -2.13
CA LYS A 22 -5.71 -2.41 -1.90
C LYS A 22 -4.60 -1.47 -1.47
N GLN A 23 -3.73 -1.89 -0.55
CA GLN A 23 -2.57 -1.10 -0.12
C GLN A 23 -1.59 -0.85 -1.28
N ALA A 24 -1.32 -1.87 -2.10
CA ALA A 24 -0.49 -1.74 -3.28
C ALA A 24 -1.08 -0.76 -4.31
N TYR A 25 -2.39 -0.83 -4.54
CA TYR A 25 -3.11 0.06 -5.45
C TYR A 25 -3.09 1.51 -4.95
N PHE A 26 -3.34 1.73 -3.66
CA PHE A 26 -3.26 3.06 -3.04
C PHE A 26 -1.88 3.70 -3.22
N ARG A 27 -0.81 2.94 -2.98
CA ARG A 27 0.56 3.44 -3.19
C ARG A 27 0.89 3.70 -4.66
N PHE A 28 0.34 2.91 -5.57
CA PHE A 28 0.49 3.14 -7.01
C PHE A 28 -0.25 4.41 -7.46
N GLU A 29 -1.47 4.63 -6.96
CA GLU A 29 -2.23 5.85 -7.20
C GLU A 29 -1.50 7.08 -6.64
N LEU A 30 -0.93 6.99 -5.44
CA LEU A 30 -0.08 8.06 -4.89
C LEU A 30 1.14 8.35 -5.78
N LYS A 31 1.82 7.33 -6.31
CA LYS A 31 2.94 7.50 -7.25
C LYS A 31 2.49 8.18 -8.54
N ARG A 32 1.31 7.81 -9.05
CA ARG A 32 0.73 8.41 -10.27
C ARG A 32 0.32 9.86 -10.02
N MET A 33 -0.40 10.14 -8.94
CA MET A 33 -0.77 11.51 -8.53
C MET A 33 0.47 12.38 -8.29
N ALA A 34 1.54 11.84 -7.70
CA ALA A 34 2.80 12.57 -7.51
C ALA A 34 3.47 12.97 -8.82
N THR A 35 3.28 12.17 -9.87
CA THR A 35 3.86 12.39 -11.19
C THR A 35 2.99 13.31 -12.04
N ASP A 36 1.68 13.04 -12.12
CA ASP A 36 0.75 13.75 -12.99
C ASP A 36 0.22 15.05 -12.37
N ASN A 37 -0.06 15.06 -11.06
CA ASN A 37 -0.72 16.17 -10.38
C ASN A 37 -0.16 16.39 -8.96
N PRO A 38 1.09 16.86 -8.83
CA PRO A 38 1.76 16.99 -7.54
C PRO A 38 1.05 17.96 -6.58
N HIS A 39 0.25 18.90 -7.08
CA HIS A 39 -0.54 19.84 -6.28
C HIS A 39 -1.69 19.16 -5.52
N LEU A 40 -2.22 18.04 -6.02
CA LEU A 40 -3.27 17.28 -5.34
C LEU A 40 -2.76 16.59 -4.07
N ILE A 41 -1.44 16.35 -3.97
CA ILE A 41 -0.81 15.79 -2.78
C ILE A 41 -0.77 16.82 -1.66
N ASP A 42 -0.46 18.07 -1.99
CA ASP A 42 -0.49 19.16 -1.02
C ASP A 42 -1.93 19.50 -0.59
N ASP A 43 -2.92 19.40 -1.48
CA ASP A 43 -4.34 19.64 -1.17
C ASP A 43 -4.94 18.63 -0.17
N ILE A 44 -4.47 17.38 -0.17
CA ILE A 44 -4.84 16.36 0.82
C ILE A 44 -3.96 16.43 2.09
N GLY A 45 -3.08 17.43 2.19
CA GLY A 45 -2.22 17.69 3.34
C GLY A 45 -1.04 16.73 3.47
N LEU A 46 -0.69 15.99 2.41
CA LEU A 46 0.50 15.16 2.36
C LEU A 46 1.65 15.97 1.78
N THR A 47 2.82 15.91 2.39
CA THR A 47 4.01 16.49 1.76
C THR A 47 4.59 15.52 0.74
N ARG A 48 5.22 16.06 -0.32
CA ARG A 48 5.91 15.23 -1.33
C ARG A 48 6.92 14.24 -0.72
N LYS A 49 7.57 14.62 0.39
CA LYS A 49 8.52 13.77 1.13
C LYS A 49 7.85 12.58 1.81
N GLU A 50 6.64 12.77 2.36
CA GLU A 50 5.86 11.68 2.96
C GLU A 50 5.35 10.72 1.89
N VAL A 51 4.91 11.24 0.75
CA VAL A 51 4.51 10.40 -0.38
C VAL A 51 5.70 9.59 -0.90
N GLU A 52 6.87 10.20 -1.03
CA GLU A 52 8.09 9.48 -1.42
C GLU A 52 8.49 8.41 -0.39
N ALA A 53 8.33 8.69 0.91
CA ALA A 53 8.54 7.70 1.97
C ALA A 53 7.52 6.55 1.92
N GLU A 54 6.24 6.82 1.62
CA GLU A 54 5.21 5.79 1.42
C GLU A 54 5.47 4.94 0.17
N ILE A 55 5.95 5.55 -0.91
CA ILE A 55 6.38 4.86 -2.13
C ILE A 55 7.64 4.03 -1.86
N ALA A 56 8.57 4.51 -1.03
CA ALA A 56 9.76 3.76 -0.64
C ALA A 56 9.45 2.50 0.20
N LYS A 57 8.28 2.44 0.85
CA LYS A 57 7.77 1.23 1.52
C LYS A 57 7.21 0.19 0.55
N LEU A 58 7.20 0.47 -0.75
CA LEU A 58 6.87 -0.54 -1.75
C LEU A 58 7.92 -1.64 -1.76
N PRO A 59 7.50 -2.91 -1.86
CA PRO A 59 8.45 -3.98 -2.05
C PRO A 59 9.17 -3.80 -3.38
N PHE A 60 10.42 -4.26 -3.47
CA PHE A 60 11.31 -4.03 -4.61
C PHE A 60 10.70 -4.43 -5.97
N TRP A 61 9.78 -5.41 -6.01
CA TRP A 61 9.10 -5.86 -7.23
C TRP A 61 8.02 -4.90 -7.73
N GLN A 62 7.68 -3.87 -6.95
CA GLN A 62 6.67 -2.85 -7.28
C GLN A 62 7.26 -1.44 -7.41
N ARG A 63 8.60 -1.30 -7.35
CA ARG A 63 9.33 -0.02 -7.40
C ARG A 63 9.45 0.50 -8.84
#